data_AF-A0A1I0HAG2-F1
#
_entry.id   AF-A0A1I0HAG2-F1
#
_cell.length_a   1.000
_cell.length_b   1.000
_cell.length_c   1.000
_cell.angle_alpha   90.00
_cell.angle_beta   90.00
_cell.angle_gamma   90.00
#
_symmetry.space_group_name_H-M   'P 1'
#
loop_
_entity.id
_entity.type
_entity.pdbx_description
1 polymer ?
#
loop_
_entity_poly.entity_id
_entity_poly.type
_entity_poly.pdbx_seq_one_letter_code
_entity_poly.pdbx_strand_id
1 'polypeptide(L)'
;MALMFPRLARNFARNGYYPTDEITLERTLQALAPSSTGRMRIFDPCAGEGAALAEAAHLLGREQVEAFAVEYDSQRADHARKLLDRVLHSDLMDTMISRQSFGLLWLNPPYGDLVSDQAGTSQYQGTGRRRLEKLFYQRTLPLLQYGGVLVFIVPHYVLDDELCGWLCSHFAELRIHAAADPTFKQVVIFGIRVRRQDICRTSNVTEMRDLMRAIGAGEKAAEALPAIWPWERYAVLPVVNELEHFYRMTLEPEQFGAEIHRLKGLWPDFVLHFRQTGARPRPPVKALSRWHLALALAAGAITGVVTSRSGRVLALKGDTHKDKVAKTEFTEDEDGNVSETRILTDRFVPIIRAWDMTPGSEHLGRVVTISSSADASPEPDLPVAAAPPTPSPTELFESGRLLFTQSVQHLVENRLLDAIFYLDRHFAGDWGELSEDDWNSNQRALKTGDRLISCYEISAGDETRLWIITDRDRGATTVLLPSDY
;
A
#
# COMPACT_ATOMS: atom_id res chain seq x y z
N MET A 1 4.60 38.58 23.04
CA MET A 1 3.68 38.12 24.11
C MET A 1 3.66 36.61 23.99
N ALA A 2 4.17 35.92 25.01
CA ALA A 2 4.56 34.51 24.96
C ALA A 2 3.36 33.57 24.83
N LEU A 3 3.42 32.63 23.89
CA LEU A 3 2.58 31.43 23.89
C LEU A 3 3.48 30.23 24.18
N MET A 4 3.82 30.10 25.46
CA MET A 4 4.38 28.88 26.04
C MET A 4 3.30 27.79 26.04
N PHE A 5 3.56 26.66 25.37
CA PHE A 5 2.94 25.38 25.75
C PHE A 5 4.01 24.29 25.96
N PRO A 6 4.72 24.29 27.11
CA PRO A 6 5.72 23.28 27.44
C PRO A 6 5.15 21.89 27.75
N ARG A 7 3.82 21.70 27.69
CA ARG A 7 3.14 20.44 28.06
C ARG A 7 2.85 19.51 26.89
N LEU A 8 3.15 19.92 25.66
CA LEU A 8 2.87 19.14 24.45
C LEU A 8 4.01 18.14 24.12
N ALA A 9 5.24 18.37 24.61
CA ALA A 9 6.45 17.61 24.26
C ALA A 9 6.49 16.11 24.68
N ARG A 10 5.47 15.58 25.37
CA ARG A 10 5.51 14.23 25.96
C ARG A 10 4.78 13.14 25.15
N ASN A 11 4.06 13.48 24.07
CA ASN A 11 3.29 12.51 23.27
C ASN A 11 3.75 12.36 21.79
N PHE A 12 4.82 13.04 21.36
CA PHE A 12 5.14 13.22 19.94
C PHE A 12 5.96 12.11 19.25
N ALA A 13 6.30 11.02 19.95
CA ALA A 13 7.08 9.92 19.35
C ALA A 13 6.25 8.94 18.48
N ARG A 14 4.95 9.20 18.25
CA ARG A 14 4.12 8.40 17.33
C ARG A 14 4.13 9.02 15.93
N ASN A 15 4.48 8.21 14.92
CA ASN A 15 4.40 8.51 13.48
C ASN A 15 5.46 9.48 12.90
N GLY A 16 6.64 9.63 13.52
CA GLY A 16 7.79 10.30 12.89
C GLY A 16 7.68 11.82 12.73
N TYR A 17 6.84 12.49 13.54
CA TYR A 17 6.68 13.94 13.56
C TYR A 17 7.68 14.61 14.50
N TYR A 18 8.48 15.56 13.98
CA TYR A 18 9.47 16.31 14.73
C TYR A 18 9.32 17.82 14.46
N PRO A 19 8.66 18.58 15.36
CA PRO A 19 8.54 20.02 15.18
C PRO A 19 9.92 20.67 15.18
N THR A 20 10.12 21.66 14.30
CA THR A 20 11.32 22.49 14.34
C THR A 20 11.37 23.25 15.66
N ASP A 21 12.51 23.21 16.36
CA ASP A 21 12.65 23.97 17.60
C ASP A 21 12.57 25.49 17.35
N GLU A 22 12.03 26.22 18.31
CA GLU A 22 11.72 27.65 18.19
C GLU A 22 12.97 28.49 17.84
N ILE A 23 14.13 28.13 18.39
CA ILE A 23 15.39 28.87 18.17
C ILE A 23 15.88 28.63 16.74
N THR A 24 15.86 27.39 16.26
CA THR A 24 16.21 27.06 14.89
C THR A 24 15.26 27.73 13.92
N LEU A 25 13.96 27.74 14.20
CA LEU A 25 12.96 28.42 13.38
C LEU A 25 13.26 29.92 13.29
N GLU A 26 13.37 30.62 14.42
CA GLU A 26 13.64 32.07 14.48
C GLU A 26 14.91 32.43 13.69
N ARG A 27 16.00 31.70 13.90
CA ARG A 27 17.28 31.96 13.21
C ARG A 27 17.23 31.62 11.72
N THR A 28 16.46 30.60 11.34
CA THR A 28 16.27 30.23 9.93
C THR A 28 15.50 31.30 9.19
N LEU A 29 14.48 31.88 9.83
CA LEU A 29 13.69 32.99 9.29
C LEU A 29 14.55 34.24 9.02
N GLN A 30 15.57 34.52 9.85
CA GLN A 30 16.46 35.66 9.59
C GLN A 30 17.24 35.57 8.26
N ALA A 31 17.43 34.36 7.73
CA ALA A 31 18.07 34.15 6.45
C ALA A 31 17.18 34.53 5.26
N LEU A 32 15.87 34.68 5.46
CA LEU A 32 14.90 34.93 4.39
C LEU A 32 14.59 36.42 4.24
N ALA A 33 14.31 36.84 3.01
CA ALA A 33 13.84 38.17 2.70
C ALA A 33 12.61 38.13 1.77
N PRO A 34 11.61 39.00 1.97
CA PRO A 34 10.49 39.14 1.04
C PRO A 34 10.94 39.76 -0.28
N SER A 35 10.24 39.44 -1.36
CA SER A 35 10.33 40.22 -2.60
C SER A 35 9.77 41.63 -2.38
N SER A 36 10.33 42.62 -3.08
CA SER A 36 9.83 43.99 -3.07
C SER A 36 8.48 44.16 -3.79
N THR A 37 8.15 43.24 -4.69
CA THR A 37 6.91 43.28 -5.48
C THR A 37 6.35 41.88 -5.73
N GLY A 38 5.03 41.83 -5.94
CA GLY A 38 4.29 40.63 -6.36
C GLY A 38 3.91 39.69 -5.22
N ARG A 39 3.05 38.72 -5.54
CA ARG A 39 2.58 37.72 -4.59
C ARG A 39 3.54 36.53 -4.56
N MET A 40 3.94 36.13 -3.36
CA MET A 40 4.79 34.97 -3.10
C MET A 40 3.92 33.76 -2.73
N ARG A 41 4.35 32.56 -3.13
CA ARG A 41 3.77 31.31 -2.62
C ARG A 41 4.85 30.50 -1.93
N ILE A 42 4.54 30.03 -0.74
CA ILE A 42 5.44 29.23 0.08
C ILE A 42 4.82 27.86 0.32
N PHE A 43 5.63 26.82 0.39
CA PHE A 43 5.16 25.44 0.47
C PHE A 43 5.91 24.62 1.51
N ASP A 44 5.16 23.91 2.34
CA ASP A 44 5.66 22.87 3.23
C ASP A 44 4.97 21.52 2.94
N PRO A 45 5.69 20.52 2.42
CA PRO A 45 5.12 19.22 2.06
C PRO A 45 4.85 18.28 3.25
N CYS A 46 5.22 18.71 4.47
CA CYS A 46 5.14 17.94 5.70
C CYS A 46 4.99 18.91 6.89
N ALA A 47 3.95 19.73 6.85
CA ALA A 47 3.86 20.93 7.67
C ALA A 47 3.66 20.68 9.17
N GLY A 48 3.24 19.48 9.56
CA GLY A 48 2.80 19.22 10.92
C GLY A 48 1.63 20.13 11.30
N GLU A 49 1.78 20.83 12.41
CA GLU A 49 0.80 21.83 12.86
C GLU A 49 0.84 23.14 12.07
N GLY A 50 1.80 23.34 11.16
CA GLY A 50 1.89 24.50 10.27
C GLY A 50 2.56 25.74 10.86
N ALA A 51 3.09 25.66 12.09
CA ALA A 51 3.71 26.80 12.78
C ALA A 51 4.88 27.44 11.99
N ALA A 52 5.83 26.62 11.52
CA ALA A 52 7.01 27.12 10.81
C ALA A 52 6.64 27.91 9.54
N LEU A 53 5.72 27.37 8.73
CA LEU A 53 5.28 28.03 7.51
C LEU A 53 4.43 29.28 7.80
N ALA A 54 3.66 29.29 8.88
CA ALA A 54 2.89 30.47 9.31
C ALA A 54 3.81 31.62 9.75
N GLU A 55 4.88 31.33 10.49
CA GLU A 55 5.88 32.33 10.87
C GLU A 55 6.66 32.85 9.66
N ALA A 56 7.01 31.96 8.72
CA ALA A 56 7.59 32.36 7.44
C ALA A 56 6.66 33.30 6.64
N ALA A 57 5.35 32.99 6.58
CA ALA A 57 4.38 33.86 5.94
C ALA A 57 4.29 35.24 6.61
N HIS A 58 4.37 35.29 7.94
CA HIS A 58 4.35 36.54 8.68
C HIS A 58 5.59 37.40 8.38
N LEU A 59 6.80 36.81 8.45
CA LEU A 59 8.06 37.48 8.15
C LEU A 59 8.10 38.04 6.73
N LEU A 60 7.64 37.24 5.76
CA LEU A 60 7.65 37.60 4.34
C LEU A 60 6.51 38.57 3.96
N GLY A 61 5.66 38.95 4.92
CA GLY A 61 4.52 39.84 4.70
C GLY A 61 3.25 39.06 4.36
N ARG A 62 2.44 38.79 5.39
CA ARG A 62 1.26 37.91 5.32
C ARG A 62 0.29 38.20 4.17
N GLU A 63 0.08 39.47 3.85
CA GLU A 63 -0.81 39.92 2.76
C GLU A 63 -0.29 39.58 1.36
N GLN A 64 1.03 39.46 1.22
CA GLN A 64 1.71 39.19 -0.05
C GLN A 64 2.05 37.70 -0.21
N VAL A 65 1.72 36.86 0.77
CA VAL A 65 2.09 35.44 0.80
C VAL A 65 0.86 34.55 0.78
N GLU A 66 0.92 33.51 -0.04
CA GLU A 66 0.03 32.35 0.05
C GLU A 66 0.80 31.15 0.59
N ALA A 67 0.37 30.61 1.71
CA ALA A 67 0.98 29.46 2.37
C ALA A 67 0.22 28.17 2.03
N PHE A 68 0.94 27.22 1.45
CA PHE A 68 0.45 25.92 1.02
C PHE A 68 1.10 24.81 1.83
N ALA A 69 0.33 23.81 2.23
CA ALA A 69 0.86 22.69 2.98
C ALA A 69 0.23 21.34 2.60
N VAL A 70 1.00 20.28 2.84
CA VAL A 70 0.51 18.91 2.91
C VAL A 70 0.84 18.36 4.29
N GLU A 71 -0.11 17.66 4.90
CA GLU A 71 0.10 16.96 6.16
C GLU A 71 -0.63 15.61 6.13
N TYR A 72 0.07 14.57 6.58
CA TYR A 72 -0.44 13.20 6.57
C TYR A 72 -1.42 12.93 7.70
N ASP A 73 -1.21 13.51 8.89
CA ASP A 73 -2.07 13.30 10.05
C ASP A 73 -3.27 14.24 10.07
N SER A 74 -4.46 13.67 10.24
CA SER A 74 -5.73 14.41 10.26
C SER A 74 -5.77 15.55 11.28
N GLN A 75 -5.33 15.32 12.53
CA GLN A 75 -5.41 16.31 13.60
C GLN A 75 -4.44 17.47 13.35
N ARG A 76 -3.23 17.15 12.89
CA ARG A 76 -2.23 18.16 12.53
C ARG A 76 -2.66 18.97 11.31
N ALA A 77 -3.22 18.31 10.29
CA ALA A 77 -3.76 18.99 9.12
C ALA A 77 -4.90 19.96 9.51
N ASP A 78 -5.79 19.55 10.42
CA ASP A 78 -6.85 20.42 10.96
C ASP A 78 -6.33 21.62 11.75
N HIS A 79 -5.19 21.47 12.44
CA HIS A 79 -4.52 22.61 13.08
C HIS A 79 -3.93 23.54 12.01
N ALA A 80 -3.16 23.01 11.07
CA ALA A 80 -2.52 23.78 10.01
C ALA A 80 -3.54 24.56 9.15
N ARG A 81 -4.73 24.00 8.89
CA ARG A 81 -5.85 24.68 8.19
C ARG A 81 -6.30 25.98 8.85
N LYS A 82 -6.06 26.16 10.16
CA LYS A 82 -6.40 27.40 10.88
C LYS A 82 -5.35 28.49 10.70
N LEU A 83 -4.12 28.12 10.34
CA LEU A 83 -2.97 29.03 10.25
C LEU A 83 -2.60 29.37 8.80
N LEU A 84 -2.79 28.44 7.87
CA LEU A 84 -2.32 28.51 6.49
C LEU A 84 -3.48 28.66 5.50
N ASP A 85 -3.18 29.14 4.29
CA ASP A 85 -4.21 29.43 3.28
C ASP A 85 -4.79 28.17 2.65
N ARG A 86 -3.95 27.17 2.35
CA ARG A 86 -4.39 25.90 1.73
C ARG A 86 -3.60 24.72 2.29
N VAL A 87 -4.32 23.76 2.88
CA VAL A 87 -3.72 22.55 3.47
C VAL A 87 -4.43 21.30 2.97
N LEU A 88 -3.66 20.36 2.41
CA LEU A 88 -4.13 19.03 2.05
C LEU A 88 -3.85 18.04 3.19
N HIS A 89 -4.89 17.31 3.60
CA HIS A 89 -4.74 16.11 4.43
C HIS A 89 -4.53 14.91 3.49
N SER A 90 -3.27 14.49 3.33
CA SER A 90 -2.87 13.51 2.33
C SER A 90 -1.44 13.03 2.53
N ASP A 91 -1.13 11.85 2.01
CA ASP A 91 0.26 11.51 1.67
C ASP A 91 0.71 12.42 0.52
N LEU A 92 1.86 13.07 0.66
CA LEU A 92 2.48 13.88 -0.39
C LEU A 92 2.60 13.13 -1.73
N MET A 93 2.87 11.83 -1.68
CA MET A 93 3.00 10.99 -2.87
C MET A 93 1.66 10.77 -3.60
N ASP A 94 0.54 11.01 -2.93
CA ASP A 94 -0.83 10.94 -3.44
C ASP A 94 -1.42 12.33 -3.79
N THR A 95 -0.57 13.34 -3.98
CA THR A 95 -1.00 14.69 -4.38
C THR A 95 -0.66 15.00 -5.82
N MET A 96 -1.50 15.83 -6.46
CA MET A 96 -1.19 16.51 -7.71
C MET A 96 -1.01 18.00 -7.44
N ILE A 97 0.21 18.48 -7.64
CA ILE A 97 0.62 19.85 -7.37
C ILE A 97 1.34 20.40 -8.60
N SER A 98 0.94 21.59 -9.07
CA SER A 98 1.56 22.23 -10.22
C SER A 98 3.06 22.45 -10.00
N ARG A 99 3.83 22.23 -11.07
CA ARG A 99 5.30 22.40 -11.05
C ARG A 99 5.66 23.87 -10.98
N GLN A 100 6.83 24.19 -10.44
CA GLN A 100 7.40 25.55 -10.41
C GLN A 100 6.40 26.62 -9.93
N SER A 101 5.60 26.29 -8.92
CA SER A 101 4.50 27.12 -8.42
C SER A 101 4.82 27.81 -7.10
N PHE A 102 5.97 27.54 -6.50
CA PHE A 102 6.37 28.08 -5.20
C PHE A 102 7.71 28.81 -5.27
N GLY A 103 7.82 29.92 -4.55
CA GLY A 103 9.05 30.70 -4.39
C GLY A 103 9.90 30.27 -3.20
N LEU A 104 9.29 29.65 -2.18
CA LEU A 104 9.97 29.06 -1.03
C LEU A 104 9.48 27.62 -0.85
N LEU A 105 10.42 26.70 -0.69
CA LEU A 105 10.20 25.33 -0.25
C LEU A 105 10.78 25.18 1.16
N TRP A 106 9.91 25.09 2.15
CA TRP A 106 10.27 24.74 3.52
C TRP A 106 10.15 23.23 3.67
N LEU A 107 11.26 22.53 3.84
CA LEU A 107 11.31 21.07 3.78
C LEU A 107 11.91 20.53 5.09
N ASN A 108 11.06 20.03 5.97
CA ASN A 108 11.45 19.30 7.18
C ASN A 108 10.77 17.91 7.20
N PRO A 109 11.23 16.97 6.34
CA PRO A 109 10.54 15.72 6.09
C PRO A 109 10.60 14.78 7.30
N PRO A 110 9.70 13.78 7.39
CA PRO A 110 9.81 12.74 8.40
C PRO A 110 11.11 11.94 8.22
N TYR A 111 11.71 11.53 9.34
CA TYR A 111 12.98 10.80 9.33
C TYR A 111 12.76 9.29 9.37
N GLY A 112 13.36 8.58 8.42
CA GLY A 112 13.25 7.11 8.37
C GLY A 112 13.75 6.49 7.08
N ASP A 113 14.02 5.19 7.15
CA ASP A 113 14.27 4.37 5.97
C ASP A 113 12.95 4.02 5.27
N LEU A 114 13.01 3.90 3.94
CA LEU A 114 11.88 3.42 3.15
C LEU A 114 11.74 1.90 3.33
N VAL A 115 10.62 1.46 3.87
CA VAL A 115 10.25 0.04 3.95
C VAL A 115 9.72 -0.41 2.59
N SER A 116 10.13 -1.61 2.12
CA SER A 116 9.85 -2.13 0.78
C SER A 116 8.37 -2.12 0.38
N ASP A 117 7.45 -2.19 1.34
CA ASP A 117 6.03 -2.45 1.09
C ASP A 117 5.15 -1.19 1.09
N GLN A 118 5.71 0.00 1.29
CA GLN A 118 4.95 1.25 1.15
C GLN A 118 4.86 1.69 -0.31
N ALA A 119 3.68 2.19 -0.70
CA ALA A 119 3.37 2.67 -2.06
C ALA A 119 4.34 3.74 -2.62
N GLY A 120 5.19 4.34 -1.77
CA GLY A 120 6.24 5.28 -2.15
C GLY A 120 7.56 4.64 -2.62
N THR A 121 7.79 3.34 -2.39
CA THR A 121 9.07 2.67 -2.71
C THR A 121 9.35 2.62 -4.21
N SER A 122 8.30 2.55 -5.04
CA SER A 122 8.40 2.60 -6.51
C SER A 122 8.68 3.99 -7.07
N GLN A 123 8.47 5.05 -6.28
CA GLN A 123 8.65 6.44 -6.69
C GLN A 123 10.08 6.97 -6.43
N TYR A 124 10.86 6.27 -5.59
CA TYR A 124 12.25 6.63 -5.33
C TYR A 124 13.14 6.34 -6.54
N GLN A 125 13.85 7.36 -7.02
CA GLN A 125 14.75 7.25 -8.18
C GLN A 125 16.21 7.47 -7.75
N GLY A 126 16.88 6.44 -7.26
CA GLY A 126 18.26 6.54 -6.81
C GLY A 126 18.90 5.18 -6.57
N THR A 127 20.24 5.16 -6.51
CA THR A 127 21.03 3.97 -6.21
C THR A 127 21.57 3.96 -4.77
N GLY A 128 21.48 5.09 -4.06
CA GLY A 128 21.90 5.20 -2.67
C GLY A 128 20.85 4.68 -1.67
N ARG A 129 21.15 4.86 -0.38
CA ARG A 129 20.25 4.43 0.72
C ARG A 129 18.88 5.09 0.57
N ARG A 130 17.83 4.27 0.56
CA ARG A 130 16.44 4.70 0.37
C ARG A 130 15.89 5.28 1.66
N ARG A 131 15.66 6.59 1.66
CA ARG A 131 15.28 7.37 2.83
C ARG A 131 14.10 8.28 2.54
N LEU A 132 13.22 8.48 3.52
CA LEU A 132 12.05 9.35 3.38
C LEU A 132 12.47 10.79 3.05
N GLU A 133 13.54 11.28 3.68
CA GLU A 133 14.05 12.63 3.45
C GLU A 133 14.41 12.86 1.97
N LYS A 134 15.00 11.85 1.33
CA LYS A 134 15.36 11.88 -0.09
C LYS A 134 14.14 11.78 -0.99
N LEU A 135 13.17 10.92 -0.66
CA LEU A 135 11.94 10.78 -1.43
C LEU A 135 11.14 12.10 -1.43
N PHE A 136 10.99 12.73 -0.27
CA PHE A 136 10.33 14.02 -0.13
C PHE A 136 11.07 15.10 -0.93
N TYR A 137 12.40 15.14 -0.86
CA TYR A 137 13.20 16.06 -1.68
C TYR A 137 12.97 15.86 -3.18
N GLN A 138 13.01 14.61 -3.67
CA GLN A 138 12.79 14.31 -5.09
C GLN A 138 11.38 14.71 -5.55
N ARG A 139 10.36 14.44 -4.73
CA ARG A 139 8.97 14.76 -5.03
C ARG A 139 8.69 16.26 -5.07
N THR A 140 9.39 17.04 -4.25
CA THR A 140 9.10 18.47 -4.01
C THR A 140 9.98 19.41 -4.82
N LEU A 141 11.19 18.98 -5.19
CA LEU A 141 12.09 19.77 -6.02
C LEU A 141 11.41 20.29 -7.30
N PRO A 142 10.63 19.50 -8.08
CA PRO A 142 9.92 20.01 -9.27
C PRO A 142 8.90 21.12 -9.00
N LEU A 143 8.42 21.26 -7.76
CA LEU A 143 7.39 22.22 -7.37
C LEU A 143 7.96 23.62 -7.11
N LEU A 144 9.23 23.72 -6.69
CA LEU A 144 9.94 24.97 -6.47
C LEU A 144 10.27 25.68 -7.80
N GLN A 145 10.07 26.97 -7.96
CA GLN A 145 10.48 27.65 -9.21
C GLN A 145 12.00 27.82 -9.32
N TYR A 146 12.53 28.03 -10.53
CA TYR A 146 13.93 28.47 -10.67
C TYR A 146 14.09 29.86 -10.06
N GLY A 147 15.20 30.09 -9.34
CA GLY A 147 15.39 31.25 -8.47
C GLY A 147 14.67 31.13 -7.11
N GLY A 148 13.87 30.08 -6.90
CA GLY A 148 13.21 29.82 -5.61
C GLY A 148 14.19 29.34 -4.54
N VAL A 149 13.83 29.59 -3.29
CA VAL A 149 14.64 29.28 -2.11
C VAL A 149 14.25 27.93 -1.53
N LEU A 150 15.25 27.10 -1.20
CA LEU A 150 15.10 25.90 -0.39
C LEU A 150 15.56 26.17 1.03
N VAL A 151 14.75 25.79 2.01
CA VAL A 151 15.14 25.57 3.40
C VAL A 151 14.95 24.09 3.69
N PHE A 152 16.03 23.36 3.92
CA PHE A 152 16.00 21.90 4.09
C PHE A 152 16.58 21.50 5.44
N ILE A 153 15.73 20.94 6.30
CA ILE A 153 16.07 20.53 7.67
C ILE A 153 16.13 19.01 7.72
N VAL A 154 17.33 18.46 7.90
CA VAL A 154 17.56 17.01 7.97
C VAL A 154 18.64 16.67 8.99
N PRO A 155 18.65 15.44 9.53
CA PRO A 155 19.78 14.96 10.31
C PRO A 155 21.04 14.92 9.46
N HIS A 156 22.19 15.32 10.02
CA HIS A 156 23.44 15.41 9.24
C HIS A 156 23.81 14.08 8.55
N TYR A 157 23.59 12.94 9.21
CA TYR A 157 23.92 11.60 8.70
C TYR A 157 23.13 11.18 7.44
N VAL A 158 22.14 11.96 7.01
CA VAL A 158 21.40 11.74 5.75
C VAL A 158 22.20 12.23 4.54
N LEU A 159 23.19 13.11 4.76
CA LEU A 159 24.04 13.69 3.72
C LEU A 159 25.07 12.70 3.19
N ASP A 160 24.64 11.81 2.31
CA ASP A 160 25.50 10.92 1.55
C ASP A 160 25.89 11.50 0.17
N ASP A 161 26.71 10.74 -0.57
CA ASP A 161 27.22 11.16 -1.88
C ASP A 161 26.13 11.52 -2.89
N GLU A 162 25.00 10.82 -2.80
CA GLU A 162 23.86 10.98 -3.69
C GLU A 162 23.12 12.29 -3.36
N LEU A 163 22.73 12.50 -2.10
CA LEU A 163 22.02 13.71 -1.72
C LEU A 163 22.89 14.96 -1.86
N CYS A 164 24.17 14.89 -1.46
CA CYS A 164 25.12 15.99 -1.65
C CYS A 164 25.30 16.31 -3.15
N GLY A 165 25.39 15.27 -3.98
CA GLY A 165 25.45 15.41 -5.43
C GLY A 165 24.23 16.12 -6.00
N TRP A 166 23.03 15.73 -5.57
CA TRP A 166 21.78 16.38 -5.98
C TRP A 166 21.75 17.85 -5.57
N LEU A 167 22.00 18.16 -4.29
CA LEU A 167 21.95 19.55 -3.78
C LEU A 167 22.91 20.45 -4.57
N CYS A 168 24.17 20.03 -4.72
CA CYS A 168 25.19 20.76 -5.48
C CYS A 168 24.87 20.89 -6.98
N SER A 169 24.05 20.00 -7.53
CA SER A 169 23.62 20.02 -8.94
C SER A 169 22.29 20.73 -9.20
N HIS A 170 21.56 21.14 -8.15
CA HIS A 170 20.26 21.78 -8.28
C HIS A 170 20.23 23.19 -7.69
N PHE A 171 21.18 23.52 -6.80
CA PHE A 171 21.18 24.76 -6.03
C PHE A 171 22.51 25.51 -6.12
N ALA A 172 22.42 26.84 -6.19
CA ALA A 172 23.52 27.77 -5.98
C ALA A 172 23.42 28.39 -4.57
N GLU A 173 24.48 29.09 -4.15
CA GLU A 173 24.56 29.75 -2.85
C GLU A 173 24.21 28.83 -1.67
N LEU A 174 24.66 27.58 -1.77
CA LEU A 174 24.43 26.58 -0.73
C LEU A 174 25.11 26.99 0.57
N ARG A 175 24.37 26.91 1.68
CA ARG A 175 24.90 27.08 3.04
C ARG A 175 24.32 25.99 3.93
N ILE A 176 25.13 25.48 4.85
CA ILE A 176 24.76 24.43 5.79
C ILE A 176 25.14 24.85 7.20
N HIS A 177 24.20 24.75 8.13
CA HIS A 177 24.39 25.12 9.53
C HIS A 177 23.80 24.06 10.44
N ALA A 178 24.40 23.84 11.61
CA ALA A 178 23.81 23.01 12.65
C ALA A 178 22.59 23.71 13.28
N ALA A 179 21.51 22.95 13.46
CA ALA A 179 20.33 23.39 14.21
C ALA A 179 20.71 23.70 15.67
N ALA A 180 19.91 24.54 16.34
CA ALA A 180 20.15 24.94 17.72
C ALA A 180 19.91 23.80 18.71
N ASP A 181 18.93 22.93 18.45
CA ASP A 181 18.67 21.73 19.25
C ASP A 181 19.58 20.55 18.80
N PRO A 182 20.49 20.07 19.66
CA PRO A 182 21.36 18.93 19.33
C PRO A 182 20.64 17.58 19.32
N THR A 183 19.40 17.49 19.82
CA THR A 183 18.67 16.22 20.06
C THR A 183 18.59 15.35 18.80
N PHE A 184 18.26 15.96 17.65
CA PHE A 184 18.08 15.25 16.38
C PHE A 184 19.30 15.36 15.46
N LYS A 185 20.37 16.00 15.92
CA LYS A 185 21.59 16.28 15.15
C LYS A 185 21.27 16.89 13.77
N GLN A 186 20.32 17.81 13.76
CA GLN A 186 19.81 18.41 12.53
C GLN A 186 20.78 19.44 11.97
N VAL A 187 20.76 19.55 10.65
CA VAL A 187 21.36 20.65 9.91
C VAL A 187 20.28 21.34 9.10
N VAL A 188 20.40 22.66 8.96
CA VAL A 188 19.58 23.51 8.11
C VAL A 188 20.40 23.88 6.90
N ILE A 189 19.88 23.56 5.72
CA ILE A 189 20.52 23.80 4.43
C ILE A 189 19.71 24.83 3.67
N PHE A 190 20.38 25.87 3.20
CA PHE A 190 19.79 26.91 2.36
C PHE A 190 20.35 26.82 0.95
N GLY A 191 19.56 27.16 -0.06
CA GLY A 191 20.04 27.25 -1.44
C GLY A 191 19.04 27.87 -2.40
N ILE A 192 19.54 28.42 -3.50
CA ILE A 192 18.74 29.00 -4.58
C ILE A 192 18.67 28.02 -5.74
N ARG A 193 17.46 27.62 -6.14
CA ARG A 193 17.27 26.66 -7.23
C ARG A 193 17.77 27.24 -8.55
N VAL A 194 18.67 26.56 -9.23
CA VAL A 194 19.25 27.01 -10.51
C VAL A 194 19.04 25.98 -11.62
N ARG A 195 19.18 26.43 -12.87
CA ARG A 195 19.24 25.51 -14.02
C ARG A 195 20.64 24.93 -14.11
N ARG A 196 20.75 23.69 -14.61
CA ARG A 196 22.02 22.97 -14.71
C ARG A 196 23.12 23.73 -15.47
N GLN A 197 22.73 24.56 -16.44
CA GLN A 197 23.65 25.38 -17.25
C GLN A 197 24.29 26.55 -16.46
N ASP A 198 23.62 27.01 -15.40
CA ASP A 198 24.06 28.18 -14.62
C ASP A 198 25.04 27.79 -13.49
N ILE A 199 25.10 26.50 -13.13
CA ILE A 199 25.92 25.97 -12.04
C ILE A 199 27.41 26.05 -12.35
N CYS A 200 27.81 25.79 -13.60
CA CYS A 200 29.22 25.79 -14.05
C CYS A 200 29.93 27.15 -13.86
N ARG A 201 29.20 28.21 -13.50
CA ARG A 201 29.76 29.55 -13.20
C ARG A 201 30.17 29.74 -11.75
N THR A 202 29.87 28.79 -10.87
CA THR A 202 30.14 28.91 -9.42
C THR A 202 31.42 28.15 -9.07
N SER A 203 32.44 28.85 -8.59
CA SER A 203 33.80 28.31 -8.39
C SER A 203 33.97 27.33 -7.21
N ASN A 204 32.94 27.12 -6.38
CA ASN A 204 33.08 26.45 -5.06
C ASN A 204 32.22 25.18 -4.90
N VAL A 205 31.68 24.63 -5.99
CA VAL A 205 30.75 23.47 -5.93
C VAL A 205 31.44 22.22 -5.36
N THR A 206 32.68 21.95 -5.75
CA THR A 206 33.45 20.81 -5.25
C THR A 206 33.73 20.92 -3.76
N GLU A 207 34.18 22.10 -3.29
CA GLU A 207 34.48 22.35 -1.88
C GLU A 207 33.22 22.22 -1.01
N MET A 208 32.07 22.74 -1.47
CA MET A 208 30.81 22.61 -0.75
C MET A 208 30.36 21.14 -0.69
N ARG A 209 30.49 20.39 -1.78
CA ARG A 209 30.16 18.96 -1.80
C ARG A 209 31.00 18.18 -0.80
N ASP A 210 32.31 18.41 -0.78
CA ASP A 210 33.23 17.74 0.14
C ASP A 210 32.95 18.13 1.60
N LEU A 211 32.61 19.40 1.86
CA LEU A 211 32.17 19.86 3.17
C LEU A 211 30.90 19.15 3.64
N MET A 212 29.86 19.08 2.81
CA MET A 212 28.59 18.43 3.15
C MET A 212 28.79 16.93 3.38
N ARG A 213 29.66 16.27 2.60
CA ARG A 213 30.03 14.87 2.80
C ARG A 213 30.74 14.66 4.13
N ALA A 214 31.73 15.49 4.47
CA ALA A 214 32.43 15.41 5.75
C ALA A 214 31.49 15.62 6.94
N ILE A 215 30.50 16.51 6.80
CA ILE A 215 29.44 16.70 7.80
C ILE A 215 28.54 15.47 7.90
N GLY A 216 28.16 14.88 6.76
CA GLY A 216 27.36 13.66 6.71
C GLY A 216 28.04 12.46 7.36
N ALA A 217 29.34 12.29 7.11
CA ALA A 217 30.16 11.25 7.72
C ALA A 217 30.46 11.50 9.22
N GLY A 218 30.18 12.71 9.73
CA GLY A 218 30.52 13.11 11.10
C GLY A 218 31.99 13.45 11.32
N GLU A 219 32.77 13.59 10.24
CA GLU A 219 34.19 13.97 10.26
C GLU A 219 34.37 15.46 10.60
N LYS A 220 33.40 16.29 10.23
CA LYS A 220 33.36 17.72 10.52
C LYS A 220 32.00 18.13 11.06
N ALA A 221 31.99 18.98 12.09
CA ALA A 221 30.75 19.59 12.57
C ALA A 221 30.34 20.76 11.67
N ALA A 222 29.03 20.88 11.39
CA ALA A 222 28.48 22.07 10.76
C ALA A 222 28.58 23.27 11.72
N GLU A 223 28.81 24.46 11.19
CA GLU A 223 28.81 25.69 12.00
C GLU A 223 27.41 25.96 12.54
N ALA A 224 27.30 26.40 13.79
CA ALA A 224 26.01 26.69 14.40
C ALA A 224 25.25 27.76 13.61
N LEU A 225 23.93 27.59 13.49
CA LEU A 225 23.07 28.59 12.86
C LEU A 225 23.21 29.94 13.59
N PRO A 226 23.61 31.02 12.89
CA PRO A 226 23.96 32.27 13.54
C PRO A 226 22.72 32.95 14.14
N ALA A 227 22.89 33.65 15.26
CA ALA A 227 21.81 34.41 15.90
C ALA A 227 21.43 35.67 15.14
N ILE A 228 22.36 36.20 14.32
CA ILE A 228 22.17 37.33 13.42
C ILE A 228 22.70 36.88 12.07
N TRP A 229 21.87 36.89 11.02
CA TRP A 229 22.30 36.50 9.68
C TRP A 229 23.32 37.50 9.11
N PRO A 230 24.60 37.11 8.92
CA PRO A 230 25.66 38.06 8.54
C PRO A 230 25.82 38.21 7.02
N TRP A 231 25.14 37.39 6.22
CA TRP A 231 25.24 37.38 4.75
C TRP A 231 24.04 38.05 4.10
N GLU A 232 24.08 38.14 2.78
CA GLU A 232 22.89 38.46 2.00
C GLU A 232 21.79 37.42 2.28
N ARG A 233 20.55 37.92 2.37
CA ARG A 233 19.38 37.09 2.68
C ARG A 233 18.82 36.49 1.40
N TYR A 234 18.29 35.28 1.50
CA TYR A 234 17.64 34.59 0.40
C TYR A 234 16.29 35.24 0.10
N ALA A 235 16.23 35.96 -1.03
CA ALA A 235 15.01 36.62 -1.47
C ALA A 235 14.00 35.59 -2.01
N VAL A 236 12.82 35.52 -1.40
CA VAL A 236 11.72 34.67 -1.87
C VAL A 236 11.06 35.35 -3.06
N LEU A 237 11.26 34.81 -4.26
CA LEU A 237 10.74 35.40 -5.49
C LEU A 237 9.20 35.29 -5.58
N PRO A 238 8.53 36.30 -6.17
CA PRO A 238 7.11 36.21 -6.46
C PRO A 238 6.87 35.11 -7.50
N VAL A 239 5.67 34.56 -7.51
CA VAL A 239 5.36 33.45 -8.41
C VAL A 239 4.98 33.97 -9.79
N VAL A 240 5.53 33.34 -10.82
CA VAL A 240 5.26 33.69 -12.22
C VAL A 240 4.16 32.80 -12.81
N ASN A 241 4.04 31.56 -12.33
CA ASN A 241 3.12 30.56 -12.87
C ASN A 241 1.79 30.47 -12.11
N GLU A 242 0.72 30.09 -12.79
CA GLU A 242 -0.56 29.80 -12.15
C GLU A 242 -0.57 28.43 -11.45
N LEU A 243 -1.28 28.34 -10.33
CA LEU A 243 -1.45 27.10 -9.57
C LEU A 243 -2.73 26.39 -10.02
N GLU A 244 -2.65 25.72 -11.17
CA GLU A 244 -3.77 24.95 -11.74
C GLU A 244 -4.16 23.74 -10.87
N HIS A 245 -3.16 23.02 -10.35
CA HIS A 245 -3.35 21.77 -9.63
C HIS A 245 -2.82 21.91 -8.20
N PHE A 246 -3.70 21.66 -7.23
CA PHE A 246 -3.36 21.51 -5.82
C PHE A 246 -4.46 20.71 -5.12
N TYR A 247 -4.44 19.39 -5.32
CA TYR A 247 -5.44 18.49 -4.76
C TYR A 247 -4.87 17.09 -4.54
N ARG A 248 -5.57 16.31 -3.74
CA ARG A 248 -5.29 14.89 -3.51
C ARG A 248 -5.86 14.05 -4.66
N MET A 249 -5.11 13.06 -5.12
CA MET A 249 -5.51 12.17 -6.22
C MET A 249 -6.57 11.16 -5.78
N THR A 250 -6.44 10.58 -4.59
CA THR A 250 -7.50 9.72 -4.03
C THR A 250 -8.53 10.51 -3.24
N LEU A 251 -9.77 10.04 -3.25
CA LEU A 251 -10.81 10.57 -2.38
C LEU A 251 -10.66 9.97 -0.98
N GLU A 252 -10.87 10.79 0.05
CA GLU A 252 -11.06 10.27 1.41
C GLU A 252 -12.29 9.36 1.45
N PRO A 253 -12.30 8.27 2.25
CA PRO A 253 -13.45 7.38 2.36
C PRO A 253 -14.77 8.11 2.65
N GLU A 254 -14.72 9.14 3.50
CA GLU A 254 -15.86 9.97 3.87
C GLU A 254 -16.33 10.83 2.69
N GLN A 255 -15.39 11.45 1.97
CA GLN A 255 -15.68 12.24 0.77
C GLN A 255 -16.23 11.36 -0.35
N PHE A 256 -15.62 10.19 -0.56
CA PHE A 256 -16.10 9.20 -1.52
C PHE A 256 -17.51 8.72 -1.15
N GLY A 257 -17.76 8.43 0.13
CA GLY A 257 -19.09 8.06 0.63
C GLY A 257 -20.12 9.16 0.36
N ALA A 258 -19.78 10.42 0.63
CA ALA A 258 -20.63 11.56 0.33
C ALA A 258 -20.92 11.70 -1.18
N GLU A 259 -19.90 11.51 -2.03
CA GLU A 259 -20.04 11.55 -3.49
C GLU A 259 -20.89 10.39 -4.03
N ILE A 260 -20.70 9.17 -3.53
CA ILE A 260 -21.55 8.01 -3.86
C ILE A 260 -23.00 8.27 -3.45
N HIS A 261 -23.24 8.82 -2.27
CA HIS A 261 -24.59 9.19 -1.83
C HIS A 261 -25.21 10.31 -2.65
N ARG A 262 -24.40 11.30 -3.07
CA ARG A 262 -24.85 12.44 -3.90
C ARG A 262 -25.19 12.00 -5.31
N LEU A 263 -24.29 11.29 -5.97
CA LEU A 263 -24.41 10.88 -7.36
C LEU A 263 -25.36 9.71 -7.53
N LYS A 264 -25.48 8.84 -6.52
CA LYS A 264 -26.28 7.60 -6.49
C LYS A 264 -25.96 6.58 -7.60
N GLY A 265 -25.18 6.94 -8.63
CA GLY A 265 -24.85 6.09 -9.75
C GLY A 265 -26.10 5.52 -10.44
N LEU A 266 -25.97 4.31 -10.99
CA LEU A 266 -27.08 3.55 -11.56
C LEU A 266 -27.85 2.73 -10.50
N TRP A 267 -27.51 2.87 -9.21
CA TRP A 267 -28.15 2.09 -8.14
C TRP A 267 -29.69 2.31 -8.04
N PRO A 268 -30.22 3.54 -8.22
CA PRO A 268 -31.67 3.74 -8.25
C PRO A 268 -32.37 2.96 -9.37
N ASP A 269 -31.69 2.82 -10.51
CA ASP A 269 -32.18 2.13 -11.70
C ASP A 269 -31.65 0.69 -11.80
N PHE A 270 -31.08 0.14 -10.72
CA PHE A 270 -30.51 -1.20 -10.72
C PHE A 270 -31.56 -2.24 -11.15
N VAL A 271 -32.78 -2.10 -10.64
CA VAL A 271 -33.91 -2.94 -11.02
C VAL A 271 -34.33 -2.70 -12.47
N LEU A 272 -34.18 -1.50 -13.02
CA LEU A 272 -34.50 -1.25 -14.43
C LEU A 272 -33.52 -1.98 -15.37
N HIS A 273 -32.23 -1.92 -15.05
CA HIS A 273 -31.16 -2.42 -15.93
C HIS A 273 -30.86 -3.91 -15.72
N PHE A 274 -30.94 -4.41 -14.48
CA PHE A 274 -30.53 -5.76 -14.12
C PHE A 274 -31.69 -6.69 -13.76
N ARG A 275 -32.92 -6.18 -13.63
CA ARG A 275 -34.08 -7.07 -13.56
C ARG A 275 -34.31 -7.64 -14.95
N GLN A 276 -33.75 -8.81 -15.20
CA GLN A 276 -34.35 -9.75 -16.12
C GLN A 276 -35.73 -10.10 -15.56
N THR A 277 -36.77 -9.33 -15.90
CA THR A 277 -38.13 -9.84 -15.85
C THR A 277 -38.11 -11.13 -16.62
N GLY A 278 -38.19 -12.26 -15.90
CA GLY A 278 -38.03 -13.60 -16.45
C GLY A 278 -38.84 -13.69 -17.72
N ALA A 279 -38.15 -13.67 -18.87
CA ALA A 279 -38.79 -13.93 -20.13
C ALA A 279 -39.48 -15.27 -19.94
N ARG A 280 -40.82 -15.28 -19.98
CA ARG A 280 -41.57 -16.54 -19.87
C ARG A 280 -40.90 -17.51 -20.83
N PRO A 281 -40.33 -18.64 -20.36
CA PRO A 281 -39.61 -19.54 -21.23
C PRO A 281 -40.56 -19.92 -22.36
N ARG A 282 -40.26 -19.45 -23.57
CA ARG A 282 -41.04 -19.78 -24.75
C ARG A 282 -40.62 -21.18 -25.16
N PRO A 283 -41.55 -22.13 -25.32
CA PRO A 283 -41.19 -23.43 -25.82
C PRO A 283 -40.53 -23.25 -27.20
N PRO A 284 -39.46 -24.01 -27.50
CA PRO A 284 -38.85 -23.95 -28.82
C PRO A 284 -39.88 -24.31 -29.89
N VAL A 285 -39.81 -23.65 -31.05
CA VAL A 285 -40.74 -23.84 -32.18
C VAL A 285 -40.78 -25.32 -32.64
N LYS A 286 -39.71 -26.06 -32.38
CA LYS A 286 -39.61 -27.50 -32.62
C LYS A 286 -39.20 -28.21 -31.33
N ALA A 287 -39.82 -29.36 -31.08
CA ALA A 287 -39.44 -30.22 -29.95
C ALA A 287 -37.95 -30.58 -30.04
N LEU A 288 -37.25 -30.45 -28.91
CA LEU A 288 -35.85 -30.84 -28.81
C LEU A 288 -35.72 -32.35 -29.06
N SER A 289 -34.85 -32.72 -30.01
CA SER A 289 -34.52 -34.12 -30.20
C SER A 289 -33.69 -34.66 -29.04
N ARG A 290 -33.56 -35.99 -28.94
CA ARG A 290 -32.73 -36.66 -27.93
C ARG A 290 -31.27 -36.16 -27.94
N TRP A 291 -30.75 -35.81 -29.11
CA TRP A 291 -29.40 -35.24 -29.26
C TRP A 291 -29.27 -33.88 -28.56
N HIS A 292 -30.25 -32.99 -28.75
CA HIS A 292 -30.23 -31.68 -28.09
C HIS A 292 -30.30 -31.79 -26.56
N LEU A 293 -31.09 -32.75 -26.06
CA LEU A 293 -31.15 -33.04 -24.62
C LEU A 293 -29.82 -33.57 -24.09
N ALA A 294 -29.18 -34.48 -24.83
CA ALA A 294 -27.87 -35.01 -24.46
C ALA A 294 -26.78 -33.92 -24.46
N LEU A 295 -26.79 -33.03 -25.46
CA LEU A 295 -25.86 -31.91 -25.55
C LEU A 295 -26.07 -30.88 -24.42
N ALA A 296 -27.33 -30.51 -24.15
CA ALA A 296 -27.65 -29.55 -23.09
C ALA A 296 -27.36 -30.12 -21.69
N LEU A 297 -27.53 -31.43 -21.51
CA LEU A 297 -27.09 -32.14 -20.32
C LEU A 297 -25.56 -32.08 -20.19
N ALA A 298 -24.82 -32.49 -21.21
CA ALA A 298 -23.36 -32.48 -21.24
C ALA A 298 -22.74 -31.08 -21.02
N ALA A 299 -23.38 -30.04 -21.56
CA ALA A 299 -22.96 -28.64 -21.38
C ALA A 299 -23.28 -28.08 -19.99
N GLY A 300 -23.89 -28.86 -19.09
CA GLY A 300 -24.29 -28.43 -17.75
C GLY A 300 -25.53 -27.54 -17.71
N ALA A 301 -26.19 -27.31 -18.85
CA ALA A 301 -27.40 -26.49 -18.95
C ALA A 301 -28.66 -27.19 -18.40
N ILE A 302 -28.64 -28.52 -18.33
CA ILE A 302 -29.69 -29.33 -17.70
C ILE A 302 -29.08 -30.04 -16.49
N THR A 303 -29.66 -29.82 -15.32
CA THR A 303 -29.31 -30.52 -14.08
C THR A 303 -30.58 -30.91 -13.34
N GLY A 304 -30.57 -32.03 -12.63
CA GLY A 304 -31.71 -32.46 -11.83
C GLY A 304 -31.93 -33.97 -11.76
N VAL A 305 -33.02 -34.34 -11.09
CA VAL A 305 -33.40 -35.75 -10.86
C VAL A 305 -34.23 -36.25 -12.04
N VAL A 306 -33.79 -37.35 -12.65
CA VAL A 306 -34.54 -38.06 -13.69
C VAL A 306 -35.01 -39.42 -13.18
N THR A 307 -36.23 -39.78 -13.55
CA THR A 307 -36.82 -41.08 -13.24
C THR A 307 -37.06 -41.85 -14.53
N SER A 308 -36.44 -43.02 -14.65
CA SER A 308 -36.67 -43.96 -15.74
C SER A 308 -38.07 -44.57 -15.64
N ARG A 309 -38.61 -45.03 -16.77
CA ARG A 309 -39.85 -45.84 -16.81
C ARG A 309 -39.73 -47.15 -16.02
N SER A 310 -38.51 -47.63 -15.80
CA SER A 310 -38.21 -48.81 -14.98
C SER A 310 -38.12 -48.50 -13.48
N GLY A 311 -38.40 -47.27 -13.04
CA GLY A 311 -38.34 -46.85 -11.64
C GLY A 311 -36.95 -46.42 -11.14
N ARG A 312 -35.91 -46.49 -11.99
CA ARG A 312 -34.55 -46.02 -11.64
C ARG A 312 -34.53 -44.50 -11.50
N VAL A 313 -33.97 -43.99 -10.40
CA VAL A 313 -33.88 -42.55 -10.10
C VAL A 313 -32.41 -42.13 -10.10
N LEU A 314 -32.04 -41.18 -10.97
CA LEU A 314 -30.68 -40.66 -11.07
C LEU A 314 -30.68 -39.13 -10.91
N ALA A 315 -29.81 -38.58 -10.08
CA ALA A 315 -29.53 -37.14 -10.07
C ALA A 315 -28.37 -36.85 -11.02
N LEU A 316 -28.63 -36.05 -12.06
CA LEU A 316 -27.69 -35.80 -13.15
C LEU A 316 -27.10 -34.39 -13.06
N LYS A 317 -25.79 -34.31 -13.32
CA LYS A 317 -25.07 -33.07 -13.57
C LYS A 317 -24.08 -33.29 -14.71
N GLY A 318 -24.20 -32.51 -15.77
CA GLY A 318 -23.16 -32.47 -16.80
C GLY A 318 -22.17 -31.35 -16.56
N ASP A 319 -21.00 -31.54 -17.13
CA ASP A 319 -19.87 -30.62 -17.09
C ASP A 319 -19.08 -30.78 -18.40
N THR A 320 -18.37 -29.74 -18.82
CA THR A 320 -17.51 -29.80 -19.99
C THR A 320 -16.17 -29.17 -19.62
N HIS A 321 -15.12 -30.00 -19.62
CA HIS A 321 -13.78 -29.50 -19.41
C HIS A 321 -13.02 -29.44 -20.74
N LYS A 322 -12.01 -28.57 -20.76
CA LYS A 322 -11.17 -28.33 -21.92
C LYS A 322 -9.88 -29.15 -21.75
N ASP A 323 -9.71 -30.13 -22.63
CA ASP A 323 -8.51 -30.94 -22.74
C ASP A 323 -7.62 -30.42 -23.88
N LYS A 324 -6.31 -30.67 -23.82
CA LYS A 324 -5.35 -30.23 -24.86
C LYS A 324 -4.65 -31.45 -25.45
N VAL A 325 -4.94 -31.72 -26.72
CA VAL A 325 -4.26 -32.79 -27.46
C VAL A 325 -3.07 -32.20 -28.21
N ALA A 326 -1.86 -32.63 -27.85
CA ALA A 326 -0.63 -32.24 -28.52
C ALA A 326 -0.32 -33.24 -29.65
N LYS A 327 -0.11 -32.74 -30.87
CA LYS A 327 0.43 -33.51 -31.98
C LYS A 327 1.75 -32.89 -32.42
N THR A 328 2.81 -33.67 -32.46
CA THR A 328 4.11 -33.24 -32.98
C THR A 328 4.27 -33.75 -34.40
N GLU A 329 4.52 -32.84 -35.33
CA GLU A 329 4.87 -33.16 -36.71
C GLU A 329 6.32 -32.73 -36.96
N PHE A 330 7.10 -33.61 -37.58
CA PHE A 330 8.48 -33.33 -37.99
C PHE A 330 8.50 -33.15 -39.50
N THR A 331 8.94 -31.98 -39.95
CA THR A 331 9.18 -31.70 -41.37
C THR A 331 10.68 -31.54 -41.58
N GLU A 332 11.20 -32.26 -42.57
CA GLU A 332 12.61 -32.22 -42.94
C GLU A 332 12.74 -31.53 -44.30
N ASP A 333 13.48 -30.43 -44.32
CA ASP A 333 13.65 -29.57 -45.48
C ASP A 333 14.72 -30.16 -46.42
N GLU A 334 14.77 -29.76 -47.70
CA GLU A 334 15.75 -30.29 -48.69
C GLU A 334 17.23 -30.06 -48.31
N ASP A 335 17.49 -29.15 -47.38
CA ASP A 335 18.83 -28.86 -46.81
C ASP A 335 19.16 -29.68 -45.54
N GLY A 336 18.31 -30.64 -45.14
CA GLY A 336 18.54 -31.54 -43.99
C GLY A 336 18.26 -30.92 -42.62
N ASN A 337 17.56 -29.79 -42.55
CA ASN A 337 17.10 -29.20 -41.30
C ASN A 337 15.75 -29.82 -40.90
N VAL A 338 15.67 -30.36 -39.67
CA VAL A 338 14.43 -30.93 -39.11
C VAL A 338 13.74 -29.87 -38.26
N SER A 339 12.54 -29.46 -38.67
CA SER A 339 11.67 -28.55 -37.93
C SER A 339 10.60 -29.34 -37.14
N GLU A 340 10.58 -29.16 -35.81
CA GLU A 340 9.54 -29.74 -34.94
C GLU A 340 8.37 -28.75 -34.79
N THR A 341 7.22 -29.08 -35.36
CA THR A 341 5.99 -28.29 -35.18
C THR A 341 5.06 -28.99 -34.19
N ARG A 342 4.85 -28.36 -33.02
CA ARG A 342 3.89 -28.84 -32.01
C ARG A 342 2.55 -28.14 -32.17
N ILE A 343 1.53 -28.89 -32.61
CA ILE A 343 0.16 -28.42 -32.75
C ILE A 343 -0.60 -28.79 -31.47
N LEU A 344 -1.00 -27.78 -30.69
CA LEU A 344 -1.88 -27.95 -29.53
C LEU A 344 -3.32 -27.70 -29.97
N THR A 345 -4.14 -28.76 -29.97
CA THR A 345 -5.57 -28.66 -30.29
C THR A 345 -6.40 -28.72 -29.03
N ASP A 346 -7.19 -27.68 -28.79
CA ASP A 346 -8.17 -27.65 -27.71
C ASP A 346 -9.34 -28.59 -28.02
N ARG A 347 -9.56 -29.60 -27.17
CA ARG A 347 -10.64 -30.57 -27.26
C ARG A 347 -11.58 -30.38 -26.08
N PHE A 348 -12.86 -30.09 -26.35
CA PHE A 348 -13.88 -30.03 -25.29
C PHE A 348 -14.42 -31.44 -25.04
N VAL A 349 -14.25 -31.94 -23.80
CA VAL A 349 -14.67 -33.28 -23.40
C VAL A 349 -15.90 -33.16 -22.49
N PRO A 350 -17.09 -33.56 -22.98
CA PRO A 350 -18.29 -33.59 -22.15
C PRO A 350 -18.22 -34.74 -21.14
N ILE A 351 -18.56 -34.44 -19.89
CA ILE A 351 -18.70 -35.40 -18.80
C ILE A 351 -20.13 -35.30 -18.26
N ILE A 352 -20.79 -36.44 -18.08
CA ILE A 352 -22.07 -36.52 -17.38
C ILE A 352 -21.86 -37.36 -16.13
N ARG A 353 -22.10 -36.78 -14.95
CA ARG A 353 -22.12 -37.50 -13.68
C ARG A 353 -23.56 -37.77 -13.27
N ALA A 354 -23.83 -39.00 -12.86
CA ALA A 354 -25.15 -39.48 -12.47
C ALA A 354 -25.07 -40.15 -11.10
N TRP A 355 -25.69 -39.56 -10.09
CA TRP A 355 -25.80 -40.14 -8.76
C TRP A 355 -27.03 -41.04 -8.68
N ASP A 356 -26.84 -42.32 -8.38
CA ASP A 356 -27.95 -43.27 -8.29
C ASP A 356 -28.68 -43.11 -6.94
N MET A 357 -29.94 -42.68 -7.03
CA MET A 357 -30.84 -42.46 -5.91
C MET A 357 -32.00 -43.47 -5.88
N THR A 358 -31.87 -44.57 -6.63
CA THR A 358 -32.95 -45.56 -6.75
C THR A 358 -33.16 -46.31 -5.44
N PRO A 359 -34.34 -46.23 -4.80
CA PRO A 359 -34.60 -46.95 -3.55
C PRO A 359 -34.44 -48.47 -3.74
N GLY A 360 -33.65 -49.10 -2.86
CA GLY A 360 -33.41 -50.56 -2.91
C GLY A 360 -32.43 -51.04 -3.98
N SER A 361 -31.78 -50.13 -4.71
CA SER A 361 -30.71 -50.48 -5.67
C SER A 361 -29.41 -50.82 -4.95
N GLU A 362 -28.69 -51.84 -5.44
CA GLU A 362 -27.33 -52.18 -4.99
C GLU A 362 -26.30 -51.06 -5.26
N HIS A 363 -26.66 -50.10 -6.12
CA HIS A 363 -25.82 -48.95 -6.45
C HIS A 363 -26.32 -47.64 -5.82
N LEU A 364 -27.31 -47.69 -4.92
CA LEU A 364 -27.80 -46.52 -4.21
C LEU A 364 -26.63 -45.78 -3.54
N GLY A 365 -26.50 -44.49 -3.83
CA GLY A 365 -25.42 -43.66 -3.33
C GLY A 365 -24.18 -43.56 -4.24
N ARG A 366 -24.06 -44.39 -5.28
CA ARG A 366 -22.88 -44.38 -6.18
C ARG A 366 -23.02 -43.37 -7.32
N VAL A 367 -21.89 -42.79 -7.73
CA VAL A 367 -21.80 -41.89 -8.88
C VAL A 367 -21.30 -42.66 -10.11
N VAL A 368 -22.04 -42.54 -11.21
CA VAL A 368 -21.68 -43.07 -12.53
C VAL A 368 -21.23 -41.91 -13.39
N THR A 369 -20.05 -42.03 -14.00
CA THR A 369 -19.50 -41.01 -14.91
C THR A 369 -19.55 -41.53 -16.33
N ILE A 370 -20.12 -40.74 -17.24
CA ILE A 370 -20.15 -41.00 -18.68
C ILE A 370 -19.31 -39.92 -19.35
N SER A 371 -18.20 -40.31 -19.97
CA SER A 371 -17.35 -39.42 -20.77
C SER A 371 -17.20 -39.95 -22.19
N SER A 372 -16.82 -39.07 -23.13
CA SER A 372 -16.50 -39.46 -24.51
C SER A 372 -15.04 -39.93 -24.70
N SER A 373 -14.26 -40.05 -23.62
CA SER A 373 -12.88 -40.56 -23.63
C SER A 373 -12.88 -42.04 -23.24
N ALA A 374 -12.22 -42.88 -24.03
CA ALA A 374 -12.12 -44.33 -23.77
C ALA A 374 -11.17 -44.68 -22.62
N ASP A 375 -10.41 -43.71 -22.11
CA ASP A 375 -9.50 -43.90 -20.98
C ASP A 375 -10.23 -43.64 -19.66
N ALA A 376 -10.86 -44.68 -19.13
CA ALA A 376 -11.32 -44.71 -17.75
C ALA A 376 -10.12 -44.95 -16.81
N SER A 377 -9.37 -43.89 -16.51
CA SER A 377 -8.56 -43.87 -15.29
C SER A 377 -9.45 -43.37 -14.15
N PRO A 378 -9.56 -44.07 -13.01
CA PRO A 378 -10.31 -43.55 -11.88
C PRO A 378 -9.60 -42.32 -11.33
N GLU A 379 -10.22 -41.14 -11.43
CA GLU A 379 -9.79 -39.97 -10.67
C GLU A 379 -9.91 -40.25 -9.16
N PRO A 380 -8.98 -39.75 -8.34
CA PRO A 380 -9.01 -39.96 -6.89
C PRO A 380 -10.24 -39.30 -6.28
N ASP A 381 -10.89 -40.02 -5.35
CA ASP A 381 -12.05 -39.57 -4.60
C ASP A 381 -11.81 -38.17 -3.99
N LEU A 382 -12.60 -37.20 -4.45
CA LEU A 382 -12.75 -35.93 -3.75
C LEU A 382 -13.45 -36.21 -2.41
N PRO A 383 -12.90 -35.78 -1.26
CA PRO A 383 -13.55 -35.99 0.02
C PRO A 383 -14.90 -35.28 0.04
N VAL A 384 -15.92 -36.05 0.38
CA VAL A 384 -17.29 -35.61 0.66
C VAL A 384 -17.24 -34.42 1.61
N ALA A 385 -17.88 -33.31 1.24
CA ALA A 385 -18.05 -32.15 2.08
C ALA A 385 -18.64 -32.58 3.43
N ALA A 386 -17.85 -32.46 4.49
CA ALA A 386 -18.29 -32.71 5.84
C ALA A 386 -19.38 -31.71 6.23
N ALA A 387 -20.42 -32.21 6.89
CA ALA A 387 -21.43 -31.43 7.59
C ALA A 387 -20.77 -30.41 8.54
N PRO A 388 -21.44 -29.30 8.90
CA PRO A 388 -20.88 -28.30 9.82
C PRO A 388 -20.41 -29.00 11.11
N PRO A 389 -19.17 -28.76 11.56
CA PRO A 389 -18.67 -29.44 12.74
C PRO A 389 -19.44 -28.93 13.97
N THR A 390 -20.19 -29.84 14.60
CA THR A 390 -20.45 -29.78 16.03
C THR A 390 -19.11 -29.84 16.78
N PRO A 391 -18.90 -29.03 17.84
CA PRO A 391 -17.63 -28.92 18.51
C PRO A 391 -17.19 -30.25 19.15
N SER A 392 -15.99 -30.70 18.80
CA SER A 392 -15.26 -31.77 19.48
C SER A 392 -14.55 -31.25 20.75
N PRO A 393 -14.22 -32.11 21.73
CA PRO A 393 -14.18 -31.75 23.15
C PRO A 393 -12.93 -31.00 23.67
N THR A 394 -12.14 -30.34 22.81
CA THR A 394 -10.78 -29.90 23.19
C THR A 394 -10.42 -28.46 22.80
N GLU A 395 -11.37 -27.65 22.34
CA GLU A 395 -11.15 -26.23 22.03
C GLU A 395 -11.56 -25.35 23.23
N LEU A 396 -10.68 -24.46 23.68
CA LEU A 396 -10.95 -23.51 24.78
C LEU A 396 -11.86 -22.35 24.37
N PHE A 397 -11.92 -22.03 23.07
CA PHE A 397 -12.72 -20.96 22.51
C PHE A 397 -13.02 -21.23 21.02
N GLU A 398 -14.07 -20.59 20.50
CA GLU A 398 -14.49 -20.76 19.11
C GLU A 398 -13.47 -20.20 18.10
N SER A 399 -13.30 -20.90 16.99
CA SER A 399 -12.32 -20.55 15.94
C SER A 399 -12.70 -19.35 15.08
N GLY A 400 -13.98 -19.00 15.02
CA GLY A 400 -14.48 -17.93 14.15
C GLY A 400 -14.16 -18.17 12.68
N ARG A 401 -14.08 -17.09 11.89
CA ARG A 401 -13.64 -17.16 10.50
C ARG A 401 -12.11 -17.27 10.43
N LEU A 402 -11.60 -18.35 9.85
CA LEU A 402 -10.18 -18.51 9.57
C LEU A 402 -9.75 -17.64 8.38
N LEU A 403 -8.68 -16.88 8.56
CA LEU A 403 -8.07 -16.03 7.55
C LEU A 403 -6.56 -16.34 7.47
N PHE A 404 -6.04 -16.42 6.25
CA PHE A 404 -4.62 -16.61 5.98
C PHE A 404 -4.11 -15.40 5.19
N THR A 405 -2.94 -14.87 5.54
CA THR A 405 -2.26 -13.93 4.65
C THR A 405 -1.84 -14.62 3.37
N GLN A 406 -1.62 -13.86 2.31
CA GLN A 406 -1.21 -14.40 1.01
C GLN A 406 0.08 -15.23 1.13
N SER A 407 1.02 -14.79 1.96
CA SER A 407 2.29 -15.47 2.24
C SER A 407 2.07 -16.82 2.92
N VAL A 408 1.25 -16.87 3.97
CA VAL A 408 0.91 -18.13 4.66
C VAL A 408 0.13 -19.07 3.76
N GLN A 409 -0.84 -18.56 2.99
CA GLN A 409 -1.62 -19.35 2.04
C GLN A 409 -0.70 -20.03 1.01
N HIS A 410 0.29 -19.29 0.47
CA HIS A 410 1.29 -19.85 -0.44
C HIS A 410 2.13 -20.97 0.22
N LEU A 411 2.51 -20.83 1.50
CA LEU A 411 3.24 -21.89 2.22
C LEU A 411 2.40 -23.15 2.44
N VAL A 412 1.11 -22.99 2.73
CA VAL A 412 0.17 -24.11 2.90
C VAL A 412 -0.07 -24.83 1.56
N GLU A 413 -0.31 -24.09 0.48
CA GLU A 413 -0.55 -24.66 -0.86
C GLU A 413 0.64 -25.46 -1.38
N ASN A 414 1.87 -25.00 -1.08
CA ASN A 414 3.11 -25.71 -1.42
C ASN A 414 3.51 -26.79 -0.42
N ARG A 415 2.67 -27.10 0.59
CA ARG A 415 2.92 -28.09 1.65
C ARG A 415 4.19 -27.84 2.47
N LEU A 416 4.60 -26.58 2.59
CA LEU A 416 5.74 -26.15 3.42
C LEU A 416 5.31 -25.82 4.86
N LEU A 417 4.02 -25.62 5.09
CA LEU A 417 3.46 -25.32 6.41
C LEU A 417 2.16 -26.09 6.65
N ASP A 418 2.08 -26.83 7.76
CA ASP A 418 0.83 -27.41 8.25
C ASP A 418 0.16 -26.42 9.20
N ALA A 419 -0.69 -25.55 8.64
CA ALA A 419 -1.36 -24.53 9.43
C ALA A 419 -2.39 -25.10 10.42
N ILE A 420 -2.98 -26.28 10.12
CA ILE A 420 -3.99 -26.90 10.99
C ILE A 420 -3.34 -27.31 12.31
N PHE A 421 -2.14 -27.88 12.27
CA PHE A 421 -1.38 -28.25 13.47
C PHE A 421 -1.20 -27.07 14.45
N TYR A 422 -0.90 -25.86 13.96
CA TYR A 422 -0.70 -24.68 14.81
C TYR A 422 -2.01 -24.04 15.27
N LEU A 423 -3.07 -24.14 14.45
CA LEU A 423 -4.41 -23.71 14.83
C LEU A 423 -4.97 -24.57 15.97
N ASP A 424 -4.81 -25.88 15.91
CA ASP A 424 -5.25 -26.80 16.98
C ASP A 424 -4.57 -26.46 18.31
N ARG A 425 -3.26 -26.15 18.27
CA ARG A 425 -2.51 -25.68 19.45
C ARG A 425 -3.05 -24.36 19.99
N HIS A 426 -3.35 -23.41 19.10
CA HIS A 426 -3.89 -22.10 19.49
C HIS A 426 -5.26 -22.26 20.18
N PHE A 427 -6.15 -23.07 19.62
CA PHE A 427 -7.47 -23.31 20.20
C PHE A 427 -7.41 -24.16 21.48
N ALA A 428 -6.37 -24.99 21.65
CA ALA A 428 -6.09 -25.68 22.91
C ALA A 428 -5.44 -24.78 23.99
N GLY A 429 -5.14 -23.51 23.67
CA GLY A 429 -4.53 -22.54 24.60
C GLY A 429 -3.03 -22.72 24.79
N ASP A 430 -2.37 -23.42 23.87
CA ASP A 430 -0.93 -23.38 23.72
C ASP A 430 -0.57 -22.11 22.94
N TRP A 431 0.09 -21.16 23.62
CA TRP A 431 0.43 -19.86 23.02
C TRP A 431 1.80 -19.84 22.33
N GLY A 432 2.54 -20.95 22.39
CA GLY A 432 3.90 -21.07 21.86
C GLY A 432 4.91 -20.15 22.56
N GLU A 433 5.82 -19.56 21.78
CA GLU A 433 6.97 -18.78 22.22
C GLU A 433 6.61 -17.31 22.52
N LEU A 434 5.75 -17.10 23.52
CA LEU A 434 5.41 -15.78 24.05
C LEU A 434 6.14 -15.45 25.34
N SER A 435 6.25 -14.14 25.65
CA SER A 435 6.71 -13.68 26.95
C SER A 435 5.74 -14.05 28.07
N GLU A 436 6.20 -14.15 29.33
CA GLU A 436 5.31 -14.42 30.47
C GLU A 436 4.18 -13.38 30.60
N ASP A 437 4.47 -12.12 30.27
CA ASP A 437 3.48 -11.04 30.30
C ASP A 437 2.37 -11.24 29.26
N ASP A 438 2.73 -11.65 28.04
CA ASP A 438 1.77 -11.93 26.96
C ASP A 438 0.97 -13.21 27.24
N TRP A 439 1.61 -14.22 27.82
CA TRP A 439 0.95 -15.45 28.26
C TRP A 439 -0.13 -15.14 29.31
N ASN A 440 0.21 -14.31 30.31
CA ASN A 440 -0.73 -13.82 31.31
C ASN A 440 -1.81 -12.89 30.72
N SER A 441 -1.50 -12.16 29.65
CA SER A 441 -2.46 -11.37 28.89
C SER A 441 -3.52 -12.26 28.24
N ASN A 442 -3.10 -13.35 27.56
CA ASN A 442 -4.02 -14.31 26.97
C ASN A 442 -4.92 -14.99 28.02
N GLN A 443 -4.38 -15.36 29.19
CA GLN A 443 -5.17 -15.94 30.28
C GLN A 443 -6.26 -14.99 30.80
N ARG A 444 -5.98 -13.68 30.82
CA ARG A 444 -6.98 -12.65 31.16
C ARG A 444 -7.97 -12.45 30.02
N ALA A 445 -7.49 -12.44 28.78
CA ALA A 445 -8.29 -12.26 27.57
C ALA A 445 -9.32 -13.39 27.37
N LEU A 446 -9.01 -14.63 27.79
CA LEU A 446 -9.97 -15.74 27.81
C LEU A 446 -11.19 -15.46 28.71
N LYS A 447 -11.04 -14.66 29.77
CA LYS A 447 -12.13 -14.32 30.71
C LYS A 447 -12.82 -13.00 30.38
N THR A 448 -12.07 -12.06 29.82
CA THR A 448 -12.52 -10.68 29.58
C THR A 448 -12.97 -10.43 28.14
N GLY A 449 -12.67 -11.36 27.23
CA GLY A 449 -12.98 -11.26 25.82
C GLY A 449 -11.94 -10.51 25.00
N ASP A 450 -10.80 -10.07 25.52
CA ASP A 450 -9.78 -9.39 24.71
C ASP A 450 -9.15 -10.30 23.63
N ARG A 451 -8.40 -9.70 22.68
CA ARG A 451 -7.71 -10.40 21.59
C ARG A 451 -6.70 -11.42 22.14
N LEU A 452 -6.57 -12.55 21.45
CA LEU A 452 -5.60 -13.60 21.73
C LEU A 452 -4.51 -13.64 20.67
N ILE A 453 -3.29 -13.99 21.08
CA ILE A 453 -2.13 -14.08 20.18
C ILE A 453 -1.36 -15.37 20.50
N SER A 454 -0.90 -16.11 19.50
CA SER A 454 0.14 -17.15 19.63
C SER A 454 1.30 -16.83 18.71
N CYS A 455 2.51 -17.25 19.11
CA CYS A 455 3.71 -17.21 18.28
C CYS A 455 4.36 -18.60 18.25
N TYR A 456 4.63 -19.15 17.08
CA TYR A 456 5.31 -20.44 16.94
C TYR A 456 6.56 -20.30 16.10
N GLU A 457 7.61 -21.05 16.46
CA GLU A 457 8.75 -21.24 15.58
C GLU A 457 8.38 -22.24 14.48
N ILE A 458 8.67 -21.88 13.24
CA ILE A 458 8.42 -22.69 12.05
C ILE A 458 9.70 -22.79 11.20
N SER A 459 9.76 -23.78 10.33
CA SER A 459 10.81 -23.92 9.32
C SER A 459 10.14 -24.12 7.96
N ALA A 460 9.50 -23.07 7.44
CA ALA A 460 8.75 -23.11 6.19
C ALA A 460 9.37 -22.12 5.19
N GLY A 461 10.26 -22.63 4.32
CA GLY A 461 11.06 -21.78 3.44
C GLY A 461 12.12 -21.01 4.24
N ASP A 462 12.20 -19.69 4.03
CA ASP A 462 13.11 -18.78 4.75
C ASP A 462 12.48 -18.20 6.04
N GLU A 463 11.22 -18.55 6.33
CA GLU A 463 10.46 -18.02 7.45
C GLU A 463 10.66 -18.83 8.73
N THR A 464 10.85 -18.12 9.84
CA THR A 464 11.19 -18.71 11.15
C THR A 464 10.08 -18.62 12.19
N ARG A 465 9.04 -17.81 11.94
CA ARG A 465 7.98 -17.53 12.92
C ARG A 465 6.60 -17.43 12.28
N LEU A 466 5.60 -17.92 13.00
CA LEU A 466 4.19 -17.86 12.64
C LEU A 466 3.39 -17.21 13.76
N TRP A 467 2.54 -16.24 13.42
CA TRP A 467 1.62 -15.60 14.35
C TRP A 467 0.19 -16.04 14.06
N ILE A 468 -0.55 -16.37 15.13
CA ILE A 468 -1.98 -16.65 15.09
C ILE A 468 -2.69 -15.69 16.01
N ILE A 469 -3.65 -14.93 15.49
CA ILE A 469 -4.32 -13.86 16.21
C ILE A 469 -5.82 -14.06 16.12
N THR A 470 -6.49 -14.16 17.27
CA THR A 470 -7.96 -14.23 17.36
C THR A 470 -8.53 -12.94 17.93
N ASP A 471 -9.47 -12.33 17.20
CA ASP A 471 -10.06 -11.05 17.56
C ASP A 471 -10.88 -11.09 18.85
N ARG A 472 -11.14 -9.89 19.42
CA ARG A 472 -11.87 -9.68 20.68
C ARG A 472 -13.26 -10.35 20.69
N ASP A 473 -13.96 -10.38 19.56
CA ASP A 473 -15.27 -11.01 19.44
C ASP A 473 -15.21 -12.50 19.05
N ARG A 474 -14.01 -13.06 18.92
CA ARG A 474 -13.76 -14.41 18.37
C ARG A 474 -14.40 -14.61 16.97
N GLY A 475 -14.71 -13.51 16.27
CA GLY A 475 -15.34 -13.54 14.95
C GLY A 475 -14.38 -13.96 13.85
N ALA A 476 -13.07 -13.76 14.06
CA ALA A 476 -12.02 -14.15 13.13
C ALA A 476 -10.73 -14.57 13.84
N THR A 477 -10.05 -15.54 13.24
CA THR A 477 -8.70 -15.99 13.58
C THR A 477 -7.81 -15.85 12.35
N THR A 478 -6.79 -15.00 12.44
CA THR A 478 -5.87 -14.72 11.34
C THR A 478 -4.52 -15.40 11.59
N VAL A 479 -4.04 -16.14 10.59
CA VAL A 479 -2.71 -16.74 10.57
C VAL A 479 -1.84 -15.93 9.62
N LEU A 480 -0.71 -15.43 10.12
CA LEU A 480 0.17 -14.52 9.40
C LEU A 480 1.65 -14.69 9.78
N LEU A 481 2.56 -14.26 8.91
CA LEU A 481 3.98 -14.15 9.22
C LEU A 481 4.26 -12.78 9.88
N PRO A 482 5.32 -12.63 10.69
CA PRO A 482 5.68 -11.32 11.27
C PRO A 482 5.95 -10.23 10.23
N SER A 483 6.37 -10.60 9.02
CA SER A 483 6.54 -9.69 7.89
C SER A 483 5.22 -9.17 7.31
N ASP A 484 4.11 -9.89 7.55
CA ASP A 484 2.77 -9.50 7.08
C ASP A 484 2.03 -8.59 8.10
N TYR A 485 2.62 -8.32 9.28
CA TYR A 485 2.05 -7.49 10.36
C TYR A 485 2.76 -6.13 10.48
#